data_AF-A0A0Z8CX73-F1
#
_entry.id   AF-A0A0Z8CX73-F1
#
_cell.length_a   1.000
_cell.length_b   1.000
_cell.length_c   1.000
_cell.angle_alpha   90.00
_cell.angle_beta   90.00
_cell.angle_gamma   90.00
#
_symmetry.space_group_name_H-M   'P 1'
#
loop_
_entity.id
_entity.type
_entity.pdbx_description
1 polymer ?
#
loop_
_entity_poly.entity_id
_entity_poly.type
_entity_poly.pdbx_seq_one_letter_code
_entity_poly.pdbx_strand_id
1 'polypeptide(L)'
;MNFLDERRESLLYEKFILGYYKKHYPQIQVTASQIPWALDDGFGEMLPIMQSDIYLKYKDTILIIDAKYYSSNTQIRFDKRTLHSNNLYQIFTYVKNQAYRLSDSNDTVAGMLLYAKTDIDIQPNQVYQMHGNQISVKNLDLNLQFASIAEQLDDIITSHFVSPPKRY
;
A
#
# COMPACT_ATOMS: atom_id res chain seq x y z
N MET A 1 14.63 -15.20 14.54
CA MET A 1 15.08 -14.24 13.50
C MET A 1 15.67 -13.02 14.19
N ASN A 2 16.72 -12.42 13.63
CA ASN A 2 17.31 -11.20 14.17
C ASN A 2 16.56 -9.98 13.60
N PHE A 3 16.38 -8.91 14.38
CA PHE A 3 15.68 -7.69 13.96
C PHE A 3 16.26 -7.04 12.68
N LEU A 4 17.56 -7.21 12.45
CA LEU A 4 18.23 -6.77 11.22
C LEU A 4 17.79 -7.56 9.98
N ASP A 5 17.41 -8.82 10.14
CA ASP A 5 16.91 -9.65 9.04
C ASP A 5 15.49 -9.23 8.65
N GLU A 6 14.61 -9.01 9.63
CA GLU A 6 13.23 -8.55 9.39
C GLU A 6 13.18 -7.22 8.61
N ARG A 7 14.05 -6.26 8.95
CA ARG A 7 14.16 -5.00 8.20
C ARG A 7 14.62 -5.20 6.76
N ARG A 8 15.58 -6.12 6.53
CA ARG A 8 16.07 -6.41 5.17
C ARG A 8 14.99 -7.10 4.35
N GLU A 9 14.23 -8.00 4.95
CA GLU A 9 13.12 -8.70 4.30
C GLU A 9 11.99 -7.74 3.92
N SER A 10 11.61 -6.80 4.82
CA SER A 10 10.66 -5.73 4.49
C SER A 10 11.12 -4.91 3.29
N LEU A 11 12.37 -4.43 3.32
CA LEU A 11 12.93 -3.65 2.21
C LEU A 11 13.00 -4.45 0.90
N LEU A 12 13.26 -5.75 0.97
CA LEU A 12 13.26 -6.61 -0.21
C LEU A 12 11.85 -6.77 -0.78
N TYR A 13 10.85 -6.96 0.09
CA TYR A 13 9.45 -7.07 -0.29
C TYR A 13 8.91 -5.79 -0.93
N GLU A 14 9.20 -4.63 -0.34
CA GLU A 14 8.88 -3.32 -0.91
C GLU A 14 9.50 -3.14 -2.31
N LYS A 15 10.81 -3.43 -2.44
CA LYS A 15 11.53 -3.34 -3.72
C LYS A 15 11.01 -4.33 -4.76
N PHE A 16 10.58 -5.51 -4.34
CA PHE A 16 9.98 -6.51 -5.21
C PHE A 16 8.69 -5.97 -5.85
N ILE A 17 7.75 -5.47 -5.03
CA ILE A 17 6.49 -4.91 -5.53
C ILE A 17 6.74 -3.68 -6.42
N LEU A 18 7.60 -2.77 -5.96
CA LEU A 18 7.96 -1.57 -6.73
C LEU A 18 8.59 -1.94 -8.08
N GLY A 19 9.53 -2.89 -8.09
CA GLY A 19 10.20 -3.38 -9.28
C GLY A 19 9.26 -4.10 -10.24
N TYR A 20 8.32 -4.89 -9.71
CA TYR A 20 7.29 -5.57 -10.49
C TYR A 20 6.46 -4.57 -11.28
N TYR A 21 5.86 -3.58 -10.61
CA TYR A 21 5.01 -2.60 -11.29
C TYR A 21 5.81 -1.71 -12.25
N LYS A 22 7.04 -1.29 -11.89
CA LYS A 22 7.91 -0.53 -12.81
C LYS A 22 8.20 -1.28 -14.11
N LYS A 23 8.43 -2.59 -14.03
CA LYS A 23 8.78 -3.43 -15.18
C LYS A 23 7.56 -3.72 -16.05
N HIS A 24 6.45 -4.10 -15.42
CA HIS A 24 5.28 -4.67 -16.12
C HIS A 24 4.21 -3.64 -16.48
N TYR A 25 4.24 -2.45 -15.87
CA TYR A 25 3.26 -1.39 -16.12
C TYR A 25 3.94 -0.03 -16.37
N PRO A 26 4.77 0.11 -17.43
CA PRO A 26 5.45 1.36 -17.76
C PRO A 26 4.52 2.55 -18.04
N GLN A 27 3.22 2.32 -18.25
CA GLN A 27 2.20 3.35 -18.44
C GLN A 27 1.71 3.94 -17.10
N ILE A 28 1.98 3.26 -15.98
CA ILE A 28 1.66 3.72 -14.64
C ILE A 28 2.87 4.49 -14.11
N GLN A 29 2.64 5.63 -13.46
CA GLN A 29 3.66 6.27 -12.66
C GLN A 29 3.86 5.43 -11.39
N VAL A 30 5.00 4.72 -11.33
CA VAL A 30 5.37 3.85 -10.20
C VAL A 30 6.59 4.42 -9.47
N THR A 31 6.38 4.91 -8.25
CA THR A 31 7.44 5.54 -7.45
C THR A 31 7.33 5.16 -5.98
N ALA A 32 8.39 5.39 -5.21
CA ALA A 32 8.29 5.54 -3.76
C ALA A 32 8.30 7.05 -3.51
N SER A 33 7.14 7.65 -3.25
CA SER A 33 6.99 9.11 -3.20
C SER A 33 6.87 9.63 -1.78
N GLN A 34 7.47 10.80 -1.53
CA GLN A 34 7.13 11.62 -0.37
C GLN A 34 5.74 12.23 -0.58
N ILE A 35 4.89 12.13 0.44
CA ILE A 35 3.59 12.78 0.49
C ILE A 35 3.73 13.99 1.42
N PRO A 36 3.64 15.23 0.93
CA PRO A 36 3.75 16.39 1.80
C PRO A 36 2.59 16.44 2.80
N TRP A 37 2.87 16.94 4.00
CA TRP A 37 1.82 17.33 4.93
C TRP A 37 0.97 18.45 4.32
N ALA A 38 -0.34 18.28 4.40
CA ALA A 38 -1.30 19.33 4.13
C ALA A 38 -1.42 20.23 5.37
N LEU A 39 -0.66 21.33 5.38
CA LEU A 39 -0.61 22.27 6.49
C LEU A 39 -1.33 23.56 6.13
N ASP A 40 -2.10 24.10 7.07
CA ASP A 40 -2.80 25.37 6.89
C ASP A 40 -1.90 26.58 7.21
N ASP A 41 -0.85 26.37 8.01
CA ASP A 41 0.05 27.40 8.54
C ASP A 41 1.48 27.35 7.96
N GLY A 42 1.80 26.29 7.22
CA GLY A 42 3.10 26.08 6.59
C GLY A 42 4.23 25.64 7.52
N PHE A 43 3.99 25.41 8.81
CA PHE A 43 5.05 25.06 9.78
C PHE A 43 5.30 23.55 9.84
N GLY A 44 6.10 23.04 8.89
CA GLY A 44 6.34 21.59 8.72
C GLY A 44 7.73 21.07 9.08
N GLU A 45 8.68 21.91 9.46
CA GLU A 45 10.13 21.55 9.52
C GLU A 45 10.46 20.38 10.48
N MET A 46 9.69 20.24 11.57
CA MET A 46 9.88 19.17 12.56
C MET A 46 8.95 17.97 12.35
N LEU A 47 8.09 18.00 11.33
CA LEU A 47 7.17 16.90 11.06
C LEU A 47 7.90 15.72 10.42
N PRO A 48 7.50 14.48 10.74
CA PRO A 48 8.09 13.31 10.12
C PRO A 48 7.81 13.28 8.62
N ILE A 49 8.79 12.83 7.83
CA ILE A 49 8.62 12.62 6.40
C ILE A 49 7.65 11.46 6.18
N MET A 50 6.59 11.70 5.42
CA MET A 50 5.67 10.65 4.97
C MET A 50 6.19 10.07 3.65
N GLN A 51 6.97 8.99 3.75
CA GLN A 51 7.49 8.25 2.61
C GLN A 51 6.61 7.02 2.36
N SER A 52 5.96 6.97 1.18
CA SER A 52 5.25 5.77 0.75
C SER A 52 6.22 4.70 0.26
N ASP A 53 5.85 3.44 0.46
CA ASP A 53 6.60 2.30 -0.08
C ASP A 53 6.36 2.19 -1.59
N ILE A 54 5.09 2.22 -2.01
CA ILE A 54 4.68 2.29 -3.42
C ILE A 54 3.59 3.33 -3.61
N TYR A 55 3.78 4.18 -4.61
CA TYR A 55 2.83 5.14 -5.13
C TYR A 55 2.57 4.78 -6.59
N LEU A 56 1.31 4.49 -6.91
CA LEU A 56 0.84 4.20 -8.26
C LEU A 56 -0.12 5.30 -8.70
N LYS A 57 0.19 5.99 -9.79
CA LYS A 57 -0.75 6.92 -10.43
C LYS A 57 -0.97 6.54 -11.89
N TYR A 58 -2.23 6.44 -12.27
CA TYR A 58 -2.64 6.26 -13.65
C TYR A 58 -3.89 7.09 -13.92
N LYS A 59 -3.79 8.04 -14.86
CA LYS A 59 -4.82 9.07 -15.09
C LYS A 59 -5.18 9.75 -13.77
N ASP A 60 -6.47 9.83 -13.44
CA ASP A 60 -7.01 10.53 -12.28
C ASP A 60 -7.20 9.59 -11.06
N THR A 61 -6.45 8.50 -11.00
CA THR A 61 -6.54 7.51 -9.92
C THR A 61 -5.17 7.27 -9.33
N ILE A 62 -5.12 7.30 -8.00
CA ILE A 62 -3.93 7.12 -7.19
C ILE A 62 -4.17 5.99 -6.19
N LEU A 63 -3.23 5.05 -6.14
CA LEU A 63 -3.15 4.02 -5.12
C LEU A 63 -1.82 4.16 -4.36
N ILE A 64 -1.91 4.40 -3.06
CA ILE A 64 -0.78 4.37 -2.14
C ILE A 64 -0.77 3.00 -1.47
N ILE A 65 0.35 2.30 -1.53
CA ILE A 65 0.53 0.98 -0.91
C ILE A 65 1.60 1.10 0.17
N ASP A 66 1.26 0.60 1.35
CA ASP A 66 2.15 0.40 2.49
C ASP A 66 2.33 -1.11 2.65
N ALA A 67 3.52 -1.58 2.32
CA ALA A 67 3.86 -3.00 2.23
C ALA A 67 4.40 -3.47 3.57
N LYS A 68 3.96 -4.65 4.02
CA LYS A 68 4.32 -5.16 5.34
C LYS A 68 4.76 -6.60 5.26
N TYR A 69 6.02 -6.83 5.64
CA TYR A 69 6.60 -8.16 5.76
C TYR A 69 6.75 -8.48 7.25
N TYR A 70 5.83 -9.28 7.80
CA TYR A 70 5.91 -9.79 9.17
C TYR A 70 5.69 -11.30 9.14
N SER A 71 6.29 -12.03 10.07
CA SER A 71 5.94 -13.44 10.33
C SER A 71 4.53 -13.59 10.93
N SER A 72 3.91 -12.49 11.38
CA SER A 72 2.59 -12.40 12.00
C SER A 72 1.82 -11.18 11.49
N ASN A 73 0.75 -11.40 10.72
CA ASN A 73 -0.03 -10.34 10.07
C ASN A 73 -1.21 -9.82 10.94
N THR A 74 -1.34 -10.30 12.19
CA THR A 74 -2.45 -9.94 13.09
C THR A 74 -1.98 -9.86 14.54
N GLN A 75 -2.46 -8.88 15.30
CA GLN A 75 -2.39 -8.91 16.76
C GLN A 75 -3.59 -9.67 17.32
N ILE A 76 -3.34 -10.65 18.19
CA ILE A 76 -4.39 -11.28 19.00
C ILE A 76 -4.65 -10.35 20.17
N ARG A 77 -5.81 -9.70 20.20
CA ARG A 77 -6.27 -8.92 21.36
C ARG A 77 -7.71 -9.32 21.65
N PHE A 78 -7.95 -9.89 22.84
CA PHE A 78 -9.28 -10.35 23.29
C PHE A 78 -9.99 -11.29 22.30
N ASP A 79 -9.34 -12.38 21.88
CA ASP A 79 -9.87 -13.39 20.93
C ASP A 79 -10.30 -12.86 19.54
N LYS A 80 -9.98 -11.61 19.21
CA LYS A 80 -10.19 -11.01 17.89
C LYS A 80 -8.85 -10.73 17.23
N ARG A 81 -8.68 -11.23 16.00
CA ARG A 81 -7.56 -10.84 15.13
C ARG A 81 -7.85 -9.44 14.59
N THR A 82 -7.15 -8.44 15.10
CA THR A 82 -7.29 -7.05 14.63
C THR A 82 -6.11 -6.64 13.78
N LEU A 83 -6.35 -5.74 12.83
CA LEU A 83 -5.30 -5.08 12.06
C LEU A 83 -4.31 -4.37 13.00
N HIS A 84 -3.03 -4.32 12.59
CA HIS A 84 -2.05 -3.48 13.27
C HIS A 84 -2.45 -2.01 13.11
N SER A 85 -2.90 -1.39 14.20
CA SER A 85 -3.42 -0.02 14.19
C SER A 85 -2.41 0.97 13.63
N ASN A 86 -1.12 0.79 13.92
CA ASN A 86 -0.06 1.68 13.43
C ASN A 86 0.00 1.72 11.89
N ASN A 87 -0.11 0.57 11.24
CA ASN A 87 -0.12 0.50 9.77
C ASN A 87 -1.37 1.18 9.21
N LEU A 88 -2.53 0.90 9.82
CA LEU A 88 -3.80 1.52 9.41
C LEU A 88 -3.76 3.05 9.57
N TYR A 89 -3.21 3.55 10.67
CA TYR A 89 -3.06 4.99 10.89
C TYR A 89 -2.09 5.61 9.89
N GLN A 90 -0.96 4.96 9.62
CA GLN A 90 0.02 5.42 8.64
C GLN A 90 -0.60 5.56 7.25
N ILE A 91 -1.22 4.50 6.72
CA ILE A 91 -1.83 4.56 5.38
C ILE A 91 -3.00 5.55 5.33
N PHE A 92 -3.79 5.63 6.40
CA PHE A 92 -4.88 6.61 6.48
C PHE A 92 -4.34 8.04 6.42
N THR A 93 -3.29 8.36 7.19
CA THR A 93 -2.65 9.67 7.16
C THR A 93 -2.11 10.01 5.77
N TYR A 94 -1.48 9.06 5.08
CA TYR A 94 -0.96 9.25 3.72
C TYR A 94 -2.07 9.56 2.73
N VAL A 95 -3.13 8.76 2.76
CA VAL A 95 -4.31 8.94 1.90
C VAL A 95 -4.97 10.29 2.16
N LYS A 96 -5.19 10.70 3.41
CA LYS A 96 -5.87 11.96 3.71
C LYS A 96 -5.05 13.18 3.30
N ASN A 97 -3.73 13.19 3.55
CA ASN A 97 -2.88 14.30 3.13
C ASN A 97 -2.79 14.40 1.60
N GLN A 98 -2.66 13.26 0.90
CA GLN A 98 -2.65 13.26 -0.56
C GLN A 98 -4.01 13.70 -1.13
N ALA A 99 -5.12 13.22 -0.59
CA ALA A 99 -6.47 13.58 -1.05
C ALA A 99 -6.78 15.06 -0.82
N TYR A 100 -6.39 15.62 0.34
CA TYR A 100 -6.60 17.04 0.64
C TYR A 100 -5.85 17.93 -0.35
N ARG A 101 -4.59 17.60 -0.66
CA ARG A 101 -3.78 18.36 -1.64
C ARG A 101 -4.33 18.31 -3.07
N LEU A 102 -5.23 17.37 -3.35
CA LEU A 102 -5.85 17.16 -4.65
C LEU A 102 -7.34 17.56 -4.65
N SER A 103 -7.82 18.27 -3.63
CA SER A 103 -9.24 18.63 -3.48
C SER A 103 -9.83 19.38 -4.68
N ASP A 104 -8.99 20.14 -5.39
CA ASP A 104 -9.38 20.95 -6.54
C ASP A 104 -9.22 20.22 -7.88
N SER A 105 -8.88 18.93 -7.84
CA SER A 105 -8.72 18.06 -9.00
C SER A 105 -9.76 16.95 -9.02
N ASN A 106 -9.88 16.26 -10.15
CA ASN A 106 -10.69 15.04 -10.25
C ASN A 106 -9.94 13.78 -9.78
N ASP A 107 -8.72 13.92 -9.22
CA ASP A 107 -7.93 12.78 -8.76
C ASP A 107 -8.62 12.08 -7.58
N THR A 108 -8.73 10.76 -7.68
CA THR A 108 -9.19 9.89 -6.59
C THR A 108 -8.00 9.22 -5.92
N VAL A 109 -8.03 9.15 -4.58
CA VAL A 109 -6.94 8.57 -3.79
C VAL A 109 -7.46 7.40 -2.95
N ALA A 110 -6.80 6.26 -3.10
CA ALA A 110 -7.02 5.05 -2.30
C ALA A 110 -5.73 4.60 -1.61
N GLY A 111 -5.89 3.87 -0.52
CA GLY A 111 -4.80 3.24 0.23
C GLY A 111 -4.90 1.71 0.21
N MET A 112 -3.76 1.04 0.36
CA MET A 112 -3.70 -0.40 0.55
C MET A 112 -2.63 -0.76 1.57
N LEU A 113 -2.98 -1.60 2.54
CA LEU A 113 -2.03 -2.40 3.29
C LEU A 113 -1.83 -3.72 2.56
N LEU A 114 -0.62 -4.01 2.11
CA LEU A 114 -0.30 -5.24 1.38
C LEU A 114 0.66 -6.10 2.20
N TYR A 115 0.10 -7.09 2.91
CA TYR A 115 0.87 -7.98 3.77
C TYR A 115 1.44 -9.17 2.99
N ALA A 116 2.68 -9.55 3.27
CA ALA A 116 3.21 -10.84 2.79
C ALA A 116 2.55 -11.98 3.57
N LYS A 117 1.91 -12.93 2.90
CA LYS A 117 1.28 -14.09 3.57
C LYS A 117 2.32 -15.19 3.82
N THR A 118 2.53 -15.53 5.09
CA THR A 118 3.51 -16.55 5.56
C THR A 118 2.84 -17.58 6.50
N ASP A 119 2.04 -18.50 5.96
CA ASP A 119 1.50 -19.68 6.68
C ASP A 119 0.37 -19.49 7.71
N ILE A 120 -0.19 -18.28 7.89
CA ILE A 120 -1.33 -18.05 8.81
C ILE A 120 -2.68 -18.15 8.07
N ASP A 121 -3.58 -19.02 8.56
CA ASP A 121 -4.87 -19.38 7.92
C ASP A 121 -5.92 -18.25 7.79
N ILE A 122 -5.92 -17.27 8.71
CA ILE A 122 -6.89 -16.15 8.66
C ILE A 122 -6.11 -14.86 8.49
N GLN A 123 -6.14 -14.32 7.28
CA GLN A 123 -5.57 -13.03 6.95
C GLN A 123 -6.67 -12.07 6.50
N PRO A 124 -6.62 -10.79 6.93
CA PRO A 124 -7.62 -9.81 6.57
C PRO A 124 -7.59 -9.56 5.06
N ASN A 125 -8.74 -9.74 4.42
CA ASN A 125 -8.99 -9.33 3.03
C ASN A 125 -10.25 -8.46 3.05
N GLN A 126 -10.08 -7.17 3.33
CA GLN A 126 -11.20 -6.25 3.56
C GLN A 126 -10.99 -4.94 2.82
N VAL A 127 -12.10 -4.29 2.50
CA VAL A 127 -12.13 -2.97 1.89
C VAL A 127 -12.98 -2.07 2.79
N TYR A 128 -12.40 -0.95 3.21
CA TYR A 128 -13.05 0.05 4.04
C TYR A 128 -13.25 1.34 3.25
N GLN A 129 -14.36 2.02 3.52
CA GLN A 129 -14.60 3.38 3.06
C GLN A 129 -14.39 4.32 4.25
N MET A 130 -13.36 5.17 4.19
CA MET A 130 -12.93 6.03 5.29
C MET A 130 -12.83 7.48 4.79
N HIS A 131 -13.74 8.35 5.25
CA HIS A 131 -13.74 9.78 4.93
C HIS A 131 -13.68 10.07 3.42
N GLY A 132 -14.48 9.33 2.62
CA GLY A 132 -14.54 9.46 1.16
C GLY A 132 -13.41 8.79 0.40
N ASN A 133 -12.46 8.13 1.08
CA ASN A 133 -11.37 7.39 0.45
C ASN A 133 -11.49 5.89 0.74
N GLN A 134 -11.09 5.06 -0.22
CA GLN A 134 -11.00 3.62 -0.03
C GLN A 134 -9.68 3.25 0.64
N ILE A 135 -9.71 2.41 1.67
CA ILE A 135 -8.53 1.74 2.21
C ILE A 135 -8.76 0.23 2.19
N SER A 136 -7.90 -0.49 1.48
CA SER A 136 -7.96 -1.94 1.38
C SER A 136 -6.88 -2.61 2.21
N VAL A 137 -7.16 -3.81 2.68
CA VAL A 137 -6.19 -4.70 3.29
C VAL A 137 -6.17 -5.99 2.49
N LYS A 138 -5.01 -6.31 1.95
CA LYS A 138 -4.79 -7.45 1.06
C LYS A 138 -3.54 -8.20 1.49
N ASN A 139 -3.43 -9.43 1.03
CA ASN A 139 -2.26 -10.25 1.27
C ASN A 139 -1.71 -10.73 -0.07
N LEU A 140 -0.39 -10.76 -0.20
CA LEU A 140 0.31 -11.35 -1.33
C LEU A 140 0.87 -12.70 -0.88
N ASP A 141 0.36 -13.78 -1.45
CA ASP A 141 0.78 -15.14 -1.12
C ASP A 141 2.08 -15.49 -1.85
N LEU A 142 3.21 -15.33 -1.14
CA LEU A 142 4.56 -15.56 -1.65
C LEU A 142 4.94 -17.05 -1.67
N ASN A 143 4.11 -17.94 -1.11
CA ASN A 143 4.34 -19.39 -1.14
C ASN A 143 3.93 -20.03 -2.48
N LEU A 144 3.30 -19.26 -3.37
CA LEU A 144 2.86 -19.74 -4.67
C LEU A 144 3.97 -19.65 -5.73
N GLN A 145 3.76 -20.31 -6.87
CA GLN A 145 4.60 -20.11 -8.03
C GLN A 145 4.51 -18.66 -8.53
N PHE A 146 5.60 -18.16 -9.11
CA PHE A 146 5.68 -16.76 -9.52
C PHE A 146 4.55 -16.30 -10.45
N ALA A 147 4.03 -17.18 -11.33
CA ALA A 147 2.90 -16.85 -12.19
C ALA A 147 1.65 -16.44 -11.38
N SER A 148 1.35 -17.13 -10.28
CA SER A 148 0.22 -16.81 -9.39
C SER A 148 0.52 -15.60 -8.50
N ILE A 149 1.77 -15.35 -8.14
CA ILE A 149 2.17 -14.10 -7.46
C ILE A 149 1.95 -12.91 -8.39
N ALA A 150 2.35 -13.06 -9.65
CA ALA A 150 2.19 -12.04 -10.69
C ALA A 150 0.71 -11.75 -10.95
N GLU A 151 -0.14 -12.78 -11.04
CA GLU A 151 -1.60 -12.62 -11.16
C GLU A 151 -2.19 -11.83 -9.99
N GLN A 152 -1.80 -12.14 -8.74
CA GLN A 152 -2.26 -11.37 -7.56
C GLN A 152 -1.86 -9.88 -7.64
N LEU A 153 -0.68 -9.57 -8.17
CA LEU A 153 -0.23 -8.18 -8.37
C LEU A 153 -0.98 -7.51 -9.53
N ASP A 154 -1.25 -8.24 -10.60
CA ASP A 154 -2.02 -7.75 -11.74
C ASP A 154 -3.47 -7.44 -11.33
N ASP A 155 -4.06 -8.26 -10.45
CA ASP A 155 -5.40 -8.07 -9.90
C ASP A 155 -5.53 -6.78 -9.08
N ILE A 156 -4.45 -6.34 -8.41
CA ILE A 156 -4.43 -5.05 -7.73
C ILE A 156 -4.61 -3.91 -8.75
N ILE A 157 -3.94 -3.99 -9.90
CA ILE A 157 -4.07 -3.00 -10.97
C ILE A 157 -5.47 -3.03 -11.57
N THR A 158 -5.98 -4.21 -11.91
CA THR A 158 -7.29 -4.32 -12.58
C THR A 158 -8.45 -3.94 -11.67
N SER A 159 -8.34 -4.18 -10.36
CA SER A 159 -9.38 -3.82 -9.38
C SER A 159 -9.39 -2.33 -9.01
N HIS A 160 -8.27 -1.63 -9.10
CA HIS A 160 -8.17 -0.23 -8.66
C HIS A 160 -8.27 0.79 -9.78
N PHE A 161 -7.80 0.48 -11.00
CA PHE A 161 -7.78 1.45 -12.09
C PHE A 161 -8.91 1.19 -13.08
N VAL A 162 -9.75 2.22 -13.32
CA VAL A 162 -10.79 2.16 -14.35
C VAL A 162 -10.13 2.06 -15.72
N SER A 163 -10.45 1.01 -16.48
CA SER A 163 -9.78 0.68 -17.75
C SER A 163 -8.25 0.57 -17.57
N PRO A 164 -7.80 -0.46 -16.82
CA PRO A 164 -6.40 -0.60 -16.42
C PRO A 164 -5.50 -0.74 -17.65
N PRO A 165 -4.25 -0.24 -17.59
CA PRO A 165 -3.29 -0.49 -18.66
C PRO A 165 -3.00 -1.99 -18.75
N LYS A 166 -2.72 -2.47 -19.96
CA LYS A 166 -2.30 -3.87 -20.15
C LYS A 166 -0.89 -4.05 -19.61
N ARG A 167 -0.68 -5.21 -18.97
CA ARG A 167 0.65 -5.69 -18.60
C ARG A 167 1.52 -5.86 -19.85
N TYR A 168 2.77 -5.41 -19.75
CA TYR A 168 3.85 -5.65 -20.73
C TYR A 168 4.72 -6.84 -20.34
#